data_AF-W2SJM7-F1
#
_entry.id   AF-W2SJM7-F1
#
_cell.length_a   1.000
_cell.length_b   1.000
_cell.length_c   1.000
_cell.angle_alpha   90.00
_cell.angle_beta   90.00
_cell.angle_gamma   90.00
#
_symmetry.space_group_name_H-M   'P 1'
#
loop_
_entity.id
_entity.type
_entity.pdbx_description
1 polymer ?
#
loop_
_entity_poly.entity_id
_entity_poly.type
_entity_poly.pdbx_seq_one_letter_code
_entity_poly.pdbx_strand_id
1 'polypeptide(L)'
;MWLFKRNEDTALMPVEESLSEREFDKEYRARHWFVIISFLLALMAVSIYLNNILPDPLPASQDNSRFSELRARRLLFELSNFGPKPAGSEACERYTRGHILQELEMIKAAASVKFEISSQNPSGCFDIPKFDTDAFTICYRNVSNVAVRLSKKDTKENRIAILLNCHYDSWPTSSVE
;
A
#
# COMPACT_ATOMS: atom_id res chain seq x y z
N MET A 1 -40.92 66.76 -25.12
CA MET A 1 -39.65 66.81 -25.88
C MET A 1 -38.52 66.93 -24.85
N TRP A 2 -37.81 65.80 -24.61
CA TRP A 2 -36.55 65.59 -23.84
C TRP A 2 -36.57 65.98 -22.35
N LEU A 3 -36.61 65.09 -21.34
CA LEU A 3 -35.89 63.84 -21.00
C LEU A 3 -34.36 63.97 -20.87
N PHE A 4 -33.94 63.71 -19.63
CA PHE A 4 -32.61 63.36 -19.10
C PHE A 4 -31.49 64.42 -19.03
N LYS A 5 -31.41 65.05 -17.85
CA LYS A 5 -30.18 65.59 -17.27
C LYS A 5 -29.35 64.40 -16.74
N ARG A 6 -28.17 64.20 -17.31
CA ARG A 6 -27.15 63.24 -16.85
C ARG A 6 -26.65 63.70 -15.47
N ASN A 7 -26.88 62.89 -14.43
CA ASN A 7 -26.15 62.99 -13.17
C ASN A 7 -25.24 61.76 -13.08
N GLU A 8 -23.94 61.98 -13.20
CA GLU A 8 -22.91 60.99 -12.92
C GLU A 8 -22.68 60.99 -11.41
N ASP A 9 -23.46 60.17 -10.70
CA ASP A 9 -23.13 59.77 -9.34
C ASP A 9 -22.82 58.28 -9.38
N THR A 10 -21.61 57.96 -9.85
CA THR A 10 -20.99 56.65 -9.67
C THR A 10 -20.66 56.51 -8.19
N ALA A 11 -21.67 56.16 -7.40
CA ALA A 11 -21.48 55.67 -6.03
C ALA A 11 -20.75 54.32 -6.13
N LEU A 12 -19.43 54.41 -6.17
CA LEU A 12 -18.52 53.29 -5.97
C LEU A 12 -18.82 52.73 -4.58
N MET A 13 -19.58 51.64 -4.51
CA MET A 13 -19.66 50.86 -3.27
C MET A 13 -18.24 50.43 -2.91
N PRO A 14 -17.77 50.65 -1.67
CA PRO A 14 -16.49 50.11 -1.26
C PRO A 14 -16.65 48.60 -1.28
N VAL A 15 -16.00 47.95 -2.24
CA VAL A 15 -15.95 46.50 -2.34
C VAL A 15 -15.39 45.98 -1.02
N GLU A 16 -16.14 45.12 -0.36
CA GLU A 16 -15.76 44.32 0.81
C GLU A 16 -14.66 43.28 0.45
N GLU A 17 -13.75 43.61 -0.47
CA GLU A 17 -12.69 42.73 -0.98
C GLU A 17 -11.45 42.70 -0.08
N SER A 18 -11.41 43.51 0.98
CA SER A 18 -10.14 43.74 1.69
C SER A 18 -9.85 42.80 2.87
N LEU A 19 -10.76 41.89 3.22
CA LEU A 19 -10.57 40.95 4.35
C LEU A 19 -10.26 39.51 3.90
N SER A 20 -10.74 39.07 2.75
CA SER A 20 -10.55 37.69 2.24
C SER A 20 -9.18 37.51 1.58
N GLU A 21 -8.72 38.48 0.78
CA GLU A 21 -7.46 38.35 0.03
C GLU A 21 -6.21 38.46 0.91
N ARG A 22 -6.29 39.06 2.10
CA ARG A 22 -5.14 39.17 3.02
C ARG A 22 -4.80 37.89 3.76
N GLU A 23 -5.69 36.90 3.77
CA GLU A 23 -5.42 35.60 4.42
C GLU A 23 -4.67 34.62 3.50
N PHE A 24 -4.63 34.87 2.18
CA PHE A 24 -4.02 33.95 1.21
C PHE A 24 -2.55 34.18 0.90
N ASP A 25 -2.00 35.37 1.19
CA ASP A 25 -0.56 35.63 1.05
C ASP A 25 0.16 35.53 2.40
N LYS A 26 0.10 34.34 3.01
CA LYS A 26 1.02 34.01 4.11
C LYS A 26 2.39 33.69 3.49
N GLU A 27 3.06 34.72 2.99
CA GLU A 27 4.38 34.65 2.40
C GLU A 27 5.32 33.93 3.39
N TYR A 28 5.82 32.76 3.01
CA TYR A 28 6.72 31.98 3.84
C TYR A 28 8.00 32.77 4.07
N ARG A 29 8.04 33.52 5.18
CA ARG A 29 9.24 34.23 5.64
C ARG A 29 10.41 33.25 5.63
N ALA A 30 11.61 33.68 5.21
CA ALA A 30 12.82 32.84 5.11
C ALA A 30 13.08 31.91 6.31
N ARG A 31 12.64 32.29 7.51
CA ARG A 31 12.66 31.45 8.73
C ARG A 31 11.92 30.11 8.57
N HIS A 32 10.78 30.08 7.90
CA HIS A 32 10.03 28.85 7.64
C HIS A 32 10.83 27.90 6.75
N TRP A 33 11.50 28.43 5.71
CA TRP A 33 12.38 27.64 4.85
C TRP A 33 13.56 27.03 5.62
N PHE A 34 14.17 27.78 6.54
CA PHE A 34 15.21 27.20 7.41
C PHE A 34 14.69 26.05 8.28
N VAL A 35 13.49 26.20 8.87
CA VAL A 35 12.87 25.12 9.66
C VAL A 35 12.59 23.91 8.77
N ILE A 36 11.97 24.10 7.61
CA ILE A 36 11.66 23.01 6.67
C ILE A 36 12.93 22.28 6.22
N ILE A 37 13.98 23.01 5.80
CA ILE A 37 15.24 22.42 5.35
C ILE A 37 15.91 21.67 6.50
N SER A 38 15.95 22.24 7.70
CA SER A 38 16.53 21.57 8.87
C SER A 38 15.81 20.27 9.20
N PHE A 39 14.47 20.26 9.09
CA PHE A 39 13.65 19.09 9.31
C PHE A 39 13.89 18.00 8.26
N LEU A 40 13.96 18.37 6.97
CA LEU A 40 14.27 17.44 5.89
C LEU A 40 15.68 16.84 6.03
N LEU A 41 16.67 17.66 6.42
CA LEU A 41 18.03 17.17 6.69
C LEU A 41 18.08 16.23 7.89
N ALA A 42 17.33 16.52 8.96
CA ALA A 42 17.22 15.63 10.11
C ALA A 42 16.57 14.30 9.73
N LEU A 43 15.46 14.32 8.97
CA LEU A 43 14.82 13.11 8.44
C LEU A 43 15.78 12.29 7.58
N MET A 44 16.54 12.94 6.69
CA MET A 44 17.54 12.28 5.85
C MET A 44 18.66 11.65 6.69
N ALA A 45 19.20 12.39 7.67
CA ALA A 45 20.25 11.89 8.56
C ALA A 45 19.78 10.67 9.36
N VAL A 46 18.56 10.72 9.90
CA VAL A 46 17.94 9.60 10.61
C VAL A 46 17.73 8.42 9.67
N SER A 47 17.23 8.65 8.45
CA SER A 47 17.04 7.59 7.45
C SER A 47 18.35 6.88 7.10
N ILE A 48 19.41 7.64 6.83
CA ILE A 48 20.75 7.09 6.53
C ILE A 48 21.28 6.31 7.74
N TYR A 49 21.14 6.86 8.94
CA TYR A 49 21.57 6.19 10.17
C TYR A 49 20.87 4.85 10.36
N LEU A 50 19.54 4.82 10.23
CA LEU A 50 18.75 3.58 10.35
C LEU A 50 19.08 2.58 9.23
N ASN A 51 19.30 3.05 8.01
CA ASN A 51 19.67 2.19 6.88
C ASN A 51 21.01 1.47 7.10
N ASN A 52 21.97 2.14 7.76
CA ASN A 52 23.28 1.54 8.06
C ASN A 52 23.26 0.58 9.26
N ILE A 53 22.14 0.45 9.97
CA ILE A 53 21.95 -0.49 11.09
C ILE A 53 21.28 -1.78 10.62
N LEU A 54 20.87 -1.85 9.35
CA LEU A 54 20.23 -3.05 8.82
C LEU A 54 21.21 -4.24 8.84
N PRO A 55 20.75 -5.46 9.16
CA PRO A 55 21.59 -6.64 9.15
C PRO A 55 22.18 -6.91 7.76
N ASP A 56 23.41 -7.40 7.71
CA ASP A 56 24.04 -7.81 6.45
C ASP A 56 23.23 -8.91 5.75
N PRO A 57 23.15 -8.88 4.41
CA PRO A 57 22.46 -9.90 3.64
C PRO A 57 23.13 -11.26 3.82
N LEU A 58 22.32 -12.29 4.05
CA LEU A 58 22.82 -13.66 4.20
C LEU A 58 22.88 -14.37 2.83
N PRO A 59 23.93 -15.18 2.59
CA PRO A 59 24.08 -15.92 1.34
C PRO A 59 22.92 -16.89 1.12
N ALA A 60 22.72 -17.32 -0.13
CA ALA A 60 21.75 -18.36 -0.48
C ALA A 60 22.24 -19.78 -0.11
N SER A 61 22.80 -19.95 1.09
CA SER A 61 23.32 -21.23 1.56
C SER A 61 22.21 -22.27 1.72
N GLN A 62 22.57 -23.55 1.74
CA GLN A 62 21.64 -24.66 2.03
C GLN A 62 21.12 -24.63 3.48
N ASP A 63 21.79 -23.92 4.40
CA ASP A 63 21.29 -23.74 5.75
C ASP A 63 20.04 -22.86 5.78
N ASN A 64 18.94 -23.43 6.29
CA ASN A 64 17.63 -22.81 6.43
C ASN A 64 17.34 -22.36 7.88
N SER A 65 18.33 -22.39 8.77
CA SER A 65 18.18 -21.96 10.17
C SER A 65 17.88 -20.46 10.32
N ARG A 66 18.27 -19.65 9.34
CA ARG A 66 18.11 -18.19 9.31
C ARG A 66 17.44 -17.74 8.02
N PHE A 67 16.67 -16.67 8.10
CA PHE A 67 16.12 -16.00 6.92
C PHE A 67 17.26 -15.51 6.01
N SER A 68 17.15 -15.73 4.71
CA SER A 68 18.12 -15.25 3.71
C SER A 68 17.40 -14.37 2.70
N GLU A 69 17.83 -13.12 2.60
CA GLU A 69 17.31 -12.16 1.62
C GLU A 69 17.46 -12.70 0.19
N LEU A 70 18.62 -13.27 -0.16
CA LEU A 70 18.87 -13.75 -1.52
C LEU A 70 17.93 -14.87 -1.92
N ARG A 71 17.54 -15.75 -0.99
CA ARG A 71 16.52 -16.78 -1.26
C ARG A 71 15.14 -16.17 -1.45
N ALA A 72 14.76 -15.22 -0.59
CA ALA A 72 13.47 -14.53 -0.72
C ALA A 72 13.38 -13.68 -2.00
N ARG A 73 14.49 -13.06 -2.40
CA ARG A 73 14.58 -12.20 -3.59
C ARG A 73 14.39 -12.98 -4.88
N ARG A 74 14.80 -14.25 -4.93
CA ARG A 74 14.49 -15.14 -6.07
C ARG A 74 12.98 -15.23 -6.29
N LEU A 75 12.22 -15.57 -5.25
CA LEU A 75 10.76 -15.66 -5.33
C LEU A 75 10.14 -14.32 -5.73
N LEU A 76 10.63 -13.21 -5.17
CA LEU A 76 10.17 -11.87 -5.54
C LEU A 76 10.36 -11.58 -7.04
N PHE A 77 11.52 -11.91 -7.60
CA PHE A 77 11.77 -11.74 -9.04
C PHE A 77 10.87 -12.62 -9.89
N GLU A 78 10.69 -13.90 -9.54
CA GLU A 78 9.80 -14.81 -10.26
C GLU A 78 8.36 -14.28 -10.26
N LEU A 79 7.83 -13.86 -9.12
CA LEU A 79 6.47 -13.29 -9.01
C LEU A 79 6.35 -11.94 -9.73
N SER A 80 7.40 -11.11 -9.70
CA SER A 80 7.42 -9.82 -10.39
C SER A 80 7.41 -9.99 -11.91
N ASN A 81 8.08 -11.02 -12.42
CA ASN A 81 8.19 -11.29 -13.86
C ASN A 81 6.86 -11.73 -14.50
N PHE A 82 5.84 -12.07 -13.72
CA PHE A 82 4.47 -12.25 -14.23
C PHE A 82 3.80 -10.94 -14.66
N GLY A 83 4.43 -9.79 -14.45
CA GLY A 83 3.88 -8.49 -14.83
C GLY A 83 2.86 -7.93 -13.84
N PRO A 84 2.03 -6.95 -14.26
CA PRO A 84 0.91 -6.45 -13.47
C PRO A 84 -0.08 -7.58 -13.12
N LYS A 85 -0.49 -7.64 -11.86
CA LYS A 85 -1.35 -8.68 -11.29
C LYS A 85 -2.62 -8.08 -10.67
N PRO A 86 -3.42 -7.28 -11.38
CA PRO A 86 -4.70 -6.85 -10.82
C PRO A 86 -5.59 -8.06 -10.53
N ALA A 87 -6.38 -7.98 -9.47
CA ALA A 87 -7.34 -9.03 -9.11
C ALA A 87 -8.22 -9.41 -10.30
N GLY A 88 -8.42 -10.71 -10.53
CA GLY A 88 -9.15 -11.24 -11.69
C GLY A 88 -8.33 -11.43 -12.97
N SER A 89 -7.11 -10.90 -13.06
CA SER A 89 -6.20 -11.19 -14.19
C SER A 89 -5.67 -12.62 -14.16
N GLU A 90 -5.30 -13.16 -15.32
CA GLU A 90 -4.64 -14.47 -15.38
C GLU A 90 -3.30 -14.48 -14.62
N ALA A 91 -2.55 -13.36 -14.69
CA ALA A 91 -1.32 -13.18 -13.95
C ALA A 91 -1.50 -13.34 -12.43
N CYS A 92 -2.56 -12.76 -11.87
CA CYS A 92 -2.89 -12.88 -10.46
C CYS A 92 -3.47 -14.26 -10.11
N GLU A 93 -4.60 -14.62 -10.73
CA GLU A 93 -5.43 -15.75 -10.30
C GLU A 93 -4.83 -17.12 -10.66
N ARG A 94 -4.05 -17.19 -11.74
CA ARG A 94 -3.49 -18.44 -12.25
C ARG A 94 -1.99 -18.54 -12.02
N TYR A 95 -1.19 -17.63 -12.59
CA TYR A 95 0.27 -17.76 -12.58
C TYR A 95 0.84 -17.53 -11.19
N THR A 96 0.50 -16.41 -10.56
CA THR A 96 1.02 -16.04 -9.24
C THR A 96 0.53 -17.00 -8.16
N ARG A 97 -0.79 -17.21 -8.09
CA ARG A 97 -1.38 -18.16 -7.15
C ARG A 97 -0.81 -19.57 -7.32
N GLY A 98 -0.67 -20.03 -8.57
CA GLY A 98 -0.11 -21.34 -8.88
C GLY A 98 1.33 -21.49 -8.40
N HIS A 99 2.17 -20.49 -8.67
CA HIS A 99 3.57 -20.46 -8.21
C HIS A 99 3.68 -20.50 -6.69
N ILE A 100 2.87 -19.69 -5.99
CA ILE A 100 2.80 -19.69 -4.52
C ILE A 100 2.43 -21.07 -3.99
N LEU A 101 1.38 -21.71 -4.54
CA LEU A 101 0.97 -23.04 -4.10
C LEU A 101 2.06 -24.09 -4.34
N GLN A 102 2.78 -24.00 -5.45
CA GLN A 102 3.90 -24.90 -5.75
C GLN A 102 5.04 -24.74 -4.73
N GLU A 103 5.45 -23.51 -4.42
CA GLU A 103 6.44 -23.23 -3.39
C GLU A 103 6.01 -23.74 -2.01
N LEU A 104 4.73 -23.56 -1.66
CA LEU A 104 4.18 -24.05 -0.39
C LEU A 104 4.16 -25.58 -0.29
N GLU A 105 3.84 -26.31 -1.37
CA GLU A 105 3.89 -27.77 -1.36
C GLU A 105 5.34 -28.28 -1.23
N MET A 106 6.32 -27.60 -1.85
CA MET A 106 7.75 -27.92 -1.65
C MET A 106 8.16 -27.71 -0.18
N ILE A 107 7.75 -26.59 0.43
CA ILE A 107 8.03 -26.32 1.85
C ILE A 107 7.36 -27.37 2.74
N LYS A 108 6.11 -27.72 2.46
CA LYS A 108 5.35 -28.73 3.20
C LYS A 108 6.01 -30.11 3.16
N ALA A 109 6.58 -30.51 2.02
CA ALA A 109 7.31 -31.77 1.91
C ALA A 109 8.57 -31.82 2.80
N ALA A 110 9.21 -30.67 3.04
CA ALA A 110 10.38 -30.56 3.91
C ALA A 110 10.04 -30.22 5.38
N ALA A 111 8.77 -29.93 5.69
CA ALA A 111 8.37 -29.45 7.01
C ALA A 111 8.35 -30.58 8.06
N SER A 112 8.94 -30.32 9.22
CA SER A 112 8.88 -31.21 10.39
C SER A 112 7.60 -31.05 11.23
N VAL A 113 6.89 -29.93 11.03
CA VAL A 113 5.65 -29.54 11.72
C VAL A 113 4.41 -29.93 10.92
N LYS A 114 3.23 -29.86 11.54
CA LYS A 114 1.96 -30.01 10.82
C LYS A 114 1.73 -28.74 9.99
N PHE A 115 1.65 -28.92 8.67
CA PHE A 115 1.56 -27.86 7.68
C PHE A 115 0.29 -28.05 6.85
N GLU A 116 -0.68 -27.16 6.99
CA GLU A 116 -1.96 -27.22 6.28
C GLU A 116 -2.10 -26.03 5.34
N ILE A 117 -2.38 -26.32 4.07
CA ILE A 117 -2.61 -25.31 3.04
C ILE A 117 -4.12 -25.30 2.76
N SER A 118 -4.72 -24.11 2.77
CA SER A 118 -6.11 -23.89 2.41
C SER A 118 -6.17 -22.84 1.31
N SER A 119 -6.81 -23.20 0.19
CA SER A 119 -7.22 -22.22 -0.81
C SER A 119 -8.67 -21.85 -0.59
N GLN A 120 -8.97 -20.57 -0.70
CA GLN A 120 -10.31 -20.03 -0.53
C GLN A 120 -10.64 -19.10 -1.69
N ASN A 121 -11.91 -19.05 -2.08
CA ASN A 121 -12.40 -18.16 -3.13
C ASN A 121 -13.64 -17.36 -2.69
N PRO A 122 -13.52 -16.54 -1.63
CA PRO A 122 -14.64 -15.77 -1.12
C PRO A 122 -15.12 -14.71 -2.13
N SER A 123 -16.39 -14.35 -2.00
CA SER A 123 -17.00 -13.18 -2.65
C SER A 123 -17.69 -12.36 -1.58
N GLY A 124 -17.72 -11.05 -1.73
CA GLY A 124 -18.35 -10.16 -0.76
C GLY A 124 -18.23 -8.71 -1.18
N CYS A 125 -19.08 -7.87 -0.59
CA CYS A 125 -19.04 -6.44 -0.77
C CYS A 125 -18.98 -5.75 0.59
N PHE A 126 -18.28 -4.63 0.65
CA PHE A 126 -18.34 -3.74 1.80
C PHE A 126 -18.40 -2.28 1.34
N ASP A 127 -19.10 -1.48 2.13
CA ASP A 127 -19.25 -0.05 1.87
C ASP A 127 -18.14 0.71 2.57
N ILE A 128 -17.48 1.61 1.83
CA ILE A 128 -16.58 2.60 2.42
C ILE A 128 -17.42 3.86 2.69
N PRO A 129 -17.70 4.18 3.96
CA PRO A 129 -18.52 5.32 4.29
C PRO A 129 -17.83 6.63 3.90
N LYS A 130 -18.66 7.64 3.66
CA LYS A 130 -18.24 8.99 3.26
C LYS A 130 -17.41 9.63 4.39
N PHE A 131 -16.10 9.73 4.22
CA PHE A 131 -15.24 10.52 5.11
C PHE A 131 -14.87 11.85 4.43
N ASP A 132 -14.08 11.80 3.35
CA ASP A 132 -13.70 12.98 2.53
C ASP A 132 -14.08 12.86 1.04
N THR A 133 -14.59 11.71 0.59
CA THR A 133 -15.04 11.42 -0.79
C THR A 133 -16.45 10.85 -0.78
N ASP A 134 -17.16 10.82 -1.92
CA ASP A 134 -18.43 10.09 -2.07
C ASP A 134 -18.34 8.66 -1.55
N ALA A 135 -19.44 8.17 -0.95
CA ALA A 135 -19.49 6.80 -0.47
C ALA A 135 -19.43 5.85 -1.66
N PHE A 136 -18.60 4.82 -1.57
CA PHE A 136 -18.47 3.82 -2.62
C PHE A 136 -18.41 2.42 -2.02
N THR A 137 -19.01 1.47 -2.73
CA THR A 137 -19.02 0.06 -2.37
C THR A 137 -17.90 -0.65 -3.12
N ILE A 138 -17.06 -1.38 -2.40
CA ILE A 138 -16.10 -2.29 -3.02
C ILE A 138 -16.67 -3.70 -2.97
N CYS A 139 -16.81 -4.30 -4.15
CA CYS A 139 -17.23 -5.68 -4.31
C CYS A 139 -16.10 -6.53 -4.85
N TYR A 140 -15.88 -7.67 -4.22
CA TYR A 140 -14.96 -8.70 -4.62
C TYR A 140 -15.72 -9.96 -5.02
N ARG A 141 -15.26 -10.61 -6.09
CA ARG A 141 -15.85 -11.86 -6.56
C ARG A 141 -14.77 -12.90 -6.75
N ASN A 142 -14.94 -14.03 -6.09
CA ASN A 142 -14.13 -15.23 -6.25
C ASN A 142 -12.62 -14.99 -6.05
N VAL A 143 -12.24 -14.13 -5.08
CA VAL A 143 -10.85 -13.73 -4.84
C VAL A 143 -10.03 -14.94 -4.41
N SER A 144 -8.93 -15.21 -5.09
CA SER A 144 -8.08 -16.33 -4.73
C SER A 144 -7.25 -16.07 -3.47
N ASN A 145 -7.71 -16.52 -2.31
CA ASN A 145 -6.92 -16.46 -1.09
C ASN A 145 -6.16 -17.77 -0.86
N VAL A 146 -4.93 -17.66 -0.38
CA VAL A 146 -4.11 -18.79 0.06
C VAL A 146 -3.76 -18.58 1.53
N ALA A 147 -4.14 -19.53 2.37
CA ALA A 147 -3.86 -19.52 3.79
C ALA A 147 -3.03 -20.76 4.17
N VAL A 148 -2.07 -20.56 5.06
CA VAL A 148 -1.20 -21.62 5.56
C VAL A 148 -1.27 -21.62 7.08
N ARG A 149 -1.47 -22.80 7.66
CA ARG A 149 -1.43 -23.01 9.10
C ARG A 149 -0.28 -23.94 9.46
N LEU A 150 0.58 -23.44 10.35
CA LEU A 150 1.65 -24.22 10.98
C LEU A 150 1.24 -24.59 12.41
N SER A 151 1.39 -25.85 12.78
CA SER A 151 1.09 -26.32 14.14
C SER A 151 2.00 -27.47 14.56
N LYS A 152 2.21 -27.63 15.87
CA LYS A 152 2.95 -28.77 16.41
C LYS A 152 2.05 -30.01 16.37
N LYS A 153 2.61 -31.17 15.98
CA LYS A 153 1.87 -32.42 15.70
C LYS A 153 0.95 -32.89 16.85
N ASP A 154 1.33 -32.65 18.10
CA ASP A 154 0.65 -33.17 19.30
C ASP A 154 0.11 -32.10 20.28
N THR A 155 -0.10 -30.86 19.84
CA THR A 155 -0.59 -29.82 20.76
C THR A 155 -2.10 -29.67 20.65
N LYS A 156 -2.82 -29.87 21.77
CA LYS A 156 -4.24 -29.52 21.88
C LYS A 156 -4.42 -28.04 21.54
N GLU A 157 -5.47 -27.75 20.79
CA GLU A 157 -5.81 -26.43 20.28
C GLU A 157 -5.78 -25.37 21.41
N ASN A 158 -5.22 -24.18 21.09
CA ASN A 158 -4.99 -23.00 21.94
C ASN A 158 -3.65 -22.94 22.70
N ARG A 159 -2.93 -21.79 22.69
CA ARG A 159 -3.50 -20.48 23.12
C ARG A 159 -3.04 -19.22 22.38
N ILE A 160 -2.03 -19.27 21.52
CA ILE A 160 -1.51 -18.06 20.85
C ILE A 160 -1.15 -18.41 19.42
N ALA A 161 -1.69 -17.63 18.46
CA ALA A 161 -1.36 -17.72 17.05
C ALA A 161 -0.90 -16.34 16.57
N ILE A 162 0.03 -16.33 15.62
CA ILE A 162 0.47 -15.12 14.94
C ILE A 162 -0.05 -15.22 13.51
N LEU A 163 -0.81 -14.21 13.07
CA LEU A 163 -1.22 -14.06 11.69
C LEU A 163 -0.19 -13.19 10.96
N LEU A 164 0.47 -13.77 9.97
CA LEU A 164 1.27 -13.03 9.01
C LEU A 164 0.46 -12.95 7.71
N ASN A 165 0.16 -11.73 7.28
CA ASN A 165 -0.56 -11.48 6.04
C ASN A 165 0.28 -10.68 5.06
N CYS A 166 0.02 -10.88 3.78
CA CYS A 166 0.46 -10.02 2.68
C CYS A 166 -0.59 -10.11 1.56
N HIS A 167 -0.53 -9.16 0.64
CA HIS A 167 -1.28 -9.21 -0.59
C HIS A 167 -0.31 -9.46 -1.75
N TYR A 168 -0.75 -10.18 -2.78
CA TYR A 168 0.09 -10.55 -3.94
C TYR A 168 -0.47 -10.00 -5.26
N ASP A 169 -1.69 -9.45 -5.23
CA ASP A 169 -2.27 -8.66 -6.30
C ASP A 169 -1.61 -7.26 -6.35
N SER A 170 -1.65 -6.65 -7.53
CA SER A 170 -1.18 -5.30 -7.76
C SER A 170 -2.34 -4.36 -8.06
N TRP A 171 -2.10 -3.07 -7.93
CA TRP A 171 -3.06 -2.06 -8.34
C TRP A 171 -3.42 -2.22 -9.83
N PRO A 172 -4.70 -2.06 -10.22
CA PRO A 172 -5.08 -1.99 -11.63
C PRO A 172 -4.42 -0.76 -12.26
N THR A 173 -3.67 -1.00 -13.34
CA THR A 173 -3.06 0.07 -14.14
C THR A 173 -3.69 0.05 -15.53
N SER A 174 -3.68 1.20 -16.20
CA SER A 174 -4.21 1.34 -17.56
C SER A 174 -3.24 0.86 -18.65
N SER A 175 -2.11 0.23 -18.29
CA SER A 175 -1.20 -0.34 -19.28
C SER A 175 -1.81 -1.62 -19.86
N VAL A 176 -2.27 -1.49 -21.09
CA VAL A 176 -2.65 -2.58 -21.98
C VAL A 176 -1.39 -3.39 -22.29
N GLU A 177 -1.41 -4.70 -22.03
CA GLU A 177 -0.64 -5.67 -22.82
C GLU A 177 -1.57 -6.29 -23.86
#